data_AF-A0A8J2VXA3-F1
#
_entry.id   AF-A0A8J2VXA3-F1
#
_cell.length_a   1.000
_cell.length_b   1.000
_cell.length_c   1.000
_cell.angle_alpha   90.00
_cell.angle_beta   90.00
_cell.angle_gamma   90.00
#
_symmetry.space_group_name_H-M   'P 1'
#
loop_
_entity.id
_entity.type
_entity.pdbx_description
1 polymer ?
#
loop_
_entity_poly.entity_id
_entity_poly.type
_entity_poly.pdbx_seq_one_letter_code
_entity_poly.pdbx_strand_id
1 'polypeptide(L)'
;MPKKSKVNKLARMSDEERARYLQHRADVEEEARRRKRELVARFIKNKLDKEEAFAKLNTAKINQEWRFILRKVKCKQMTSDIQGMMSSFNFLVERKNRLLKALMQSIEDSDEQHRRAFQAHTETLSYFLKVGTIRLDKLQSDYEQQKDKFLENWDTEESDITENQEKADFKLILITYIQNEEFNNYKKRNEIERATVKNVSRLEHEEEMSNLCKPKQLEIETYYGKLRDVYNTYIEKHNPIMGHYLTLQEKDEFYQNDIAKNNILIQQSMAMLTNLQNEWLKTSNALNCKLSRMSDHKETLSKQYWLMKKETKLARAKEEEMLAVLVDSSQDAIKRLQEFHDKLSKIQLLANICSKYEQEADNLLLEEIEDTASNANFEAMDDTMIEECRMYKKFDKFLLKMNRVKVQTMCLKAEKVKLSKENAQLKQYIKRYLTELALKGDKDRPASVRIQSEMDKIDSKITRPVTCVEGALCNAVMHEKRMKLQQKKQKEIGGIRAYPRVYCW
;
A
#
# COMPACT_ATOMS: atom_id res chain seq x y z
N MET A 1 51.75 108.05 -11.01
CA MET A 1 51.57 109.46 -10.61
C MET A 1 50.08 109.81 -10.62
N PRO A 2 49.61 110.86 -9.95
CA PRO A 2 49.27 110.94 -8.54
C PRO A 2 47.75 110.95 -8.33
N LYS A 3 47.31 110.65 -7.10
CA LYS A 3 45.97 111.02 -6.60
C LYS A 3 45.83 112.54 -6.74
N LYS A 4 45.19 113.00 -7.82
CA LYS A 4 44.67 114.38 -7.89
C LYS A 4 43.57 114.48 -6.84
N SER A 5 43.74 115.40 -5.89
CA SER A 5 42.74 115.78 -4.91
C SER A 5 41.40 116.00 -5.62
N LYS A 6 40.41 115.17 -5.31
CA LYS A 6 39.02 115.53 -5.59
C LYS A 6 38.68 116.69 -4.65
N VAL A 7 38.96 117.90 -5.14
CA VAL A 7 38.37 119.15 -4.64
C VAL A 7 36.88 118.88 -4.41
N ASN A 8 36.43 119.26 -3.22
CA ASN A 8 35.12 118.98 -2.68
C ASN A 8 34.03 119.63 -3.57
N LYS A 9 33.56 118.88 -4.60
CA LYS A 9 32.51 119.34 -5.52
C LYS A 9 31.19 119.65 -4.82
N LEU A 10 31.02 119.22 -3.56
CA LEU A 10 29.85 119.52 -2.71
C LEU A 10 29.92 120.88 -2.00
N ALA A 11 31.03 121.62 -2.08
CA ALA A 11 31.20 122.91 -1.41
C ALA A 11 31.03 124.13 -2.34
N ARG A 12 30.77 123.92 -3.64
CA ARG A 12 30.52 124.96 -4.67
C ARG A 12 29.19 124.74 -5.42
N MET A 13 28.25 124.02 -4.82
CA MET A 13 26.94 123.73 -5.40
C MET A 13 25.85 124.26 -4.44
N SER A 14 24.76 124.79 -4.99
CA SER A 14 23.59 125.22 -4.20
C SER A 14 23.03 124.04 -3.40
N ASP A 15 22.40 124.27 -2.25
CA ASP A 15 21.86 123.20 -1.38
C ASP A 15 20.96 122.20 -2.13
N GLU A 16 20.28 122.68 -3.18
CA GLU A 16 19.43 121.89 -4.06
C GLU A 16 20.21 120.96 -5.01
N GLU A 17 21.38 121.40 -5.49
CA GLU A 17 22.30 120.57 -6.30
C GLU A 17 23.03 119.54 -5.43
N ARG A 18 23.30 119.88 -4.15
CA ARG A 18 23.88 118.97 -3.16
C ARG A 18 22.92 117.85 -2.78
N ALA A 19 21.65 118.17 -2.57
CA ALA A 19 20.58 117.20 -2.33
C ALA A 19 20.39 116.27 -3.54
N ARG A 20 20.34 116.81 -4.77
CA ARG A 20 20.27 116.00 -6.00
C ARG A 20 21.49 115.10 -6.19
N TYR A 21 22.70 115.56 -5.85
CA TYR A 21 23.90 114.73 -5.95
C TYR A 21 23.91 113.59 -4.93
N LEU A 22 23.49 113.85 -3.68
CA LEU A 22 23.37 112.81 -2.65
C LEU A 22 22.24 111.83 -2.97
N GLN A 23 21.12 112.31 -3.51
CA GLN A 23 20.01 111.48 -3.98
C GLN A 23 20.45 110.62 -5.17
N HIS A 24 21.08 111.19 -6.20
CA HIS A 24 21.64 110.44 -7.32
C HIS A 24 22.71 109.43 -6.86
N ARG A 25 23.53 109.75 -5.86
CA ARG A 25 24.49 108.80 -5.30
C ARG A 25 23.80 107.67 -4.52
N ALA A 26 22.76 107.99 -3.74
CA ALA A 26 21.94 107.01 -3.04
C ALA A 26 21.17 106.11 -4.02
N ASP A 27 20.62 106.67 -5.10
CA ASP A 27 19.93 105.95 -6.17
C ASP A 27 20.89 105.06 -6.96
N VAL A 28 22.11 105.52 -7.26
CA VAL A 28 23.14 104.68 -7.89
C VAL A 28 23.61 103.56 -6.95
N GLU A 29 23.69 103.79 -5.64
CA GLU A 29 24.06 102.77 -4.66
C GLU A 29 22.91 101.78 -4.38
N GLU A 30 21.68 102.25 -4.37
CA GLU A 30 20.43 101.46 -4.35
C GLU A 30 20.32 100.58 -5.59
N GLU A 31 20.54 101.14 -6.78
CA GLU A 31 20.57 100.39 -8.03
C GLU A 31 21.72 99.39 -8.07
N ALA A 32 22.91 99.74 -7.56
CA ALA A 32 24.02 98.81 -7.43
C ALA A 32 23.69 97.67 -6.45
N ARG A 33 23.00 97.96 -5.33
CA ARG A 33 22.50 96.95 -4.40
C ARG A 33 21.42 96.08 -5.03
N ARG A 34 20.48 96.64 -5.81
CA ARG A 34 19.44 95.89 -6.54
C ARG A 34 20.08 95.01 -7.60
N ARG A 35 20.99 95.52 -8.43
CA ARG A 35 21.74 94.74 -9.42
C ARG A 35 22.52 93.60 -8.78
N LYS A 36 23.17 93.83 -7.62
CA LYS A 36 23.84 92.77 -6.85
C LYS A 36 22.85 91.74 -6.33
N ARG A 37 21.73 92.14 -5.73
CA ARG A 37 20.68 91.23 -5.23
C ARG A 37 20.06 90.43 -6.38
N GLU A 38 19.81 91.05 -7.53
CA GLU A 38 19.30 90.40 -8.74
C GLU A 38 20.30 89.40 -9.31
N LEU A 39 21.59 89.74 -9.35
CA LEU A 39 22.65 88.81 -9.73
C LEU A 39 22.71 87.59 -8.82
N VAL A 40 22.64 87.79 -7.49
CA VAL A 40 22.61 86.69 -6.51
C VAL A 40 21.33 85.86 -6.67
N ALA A 41 20.16 86.49 -6.83
CA ALA A 41 18.89 85.79 -7.03
C ALA A 41 18.89 84.96 -8.32
N ARG A 42 19.43 85.50 -9.42
CA ARG A 42 19.61 84.77 -10.69
C ARG A 42 20.61 83.62 -10.53
N PHE A 43 21.69 83.81 -9.78
CA PHE A 43 22.66 82.75 -9.51
C PHE A 43 22.04 81.61 -8.70
N ILE A 44 21.29 81.93 -7.64
CA ILE A 44 20.59 80.93 -6.82
C ILE A 44 19.53 80.22 -7.65
N LYS A 45 18.72 80.95 -8.43
CA LYS A 45 17.74 80.33 -9.33
C LYS A 45 18.38 79.38 -10.33
N ASN A 46 19.46 79.80 -11.00
CA ASN A 46 20.20 78.94 -11.93
C ASN A 46 20.84 77.72 -11.24
N LYS A 47 21.19 77.83 -9.94
CA LYS A 47 21.68 76.70 -9.15
C LYS A 47 20.55 75.74 -8.79
N LEU A 48 19.41 76.26 -8.34
CA LEU A 48 18.21 75.49 -8.05
C LEU A 48 17.69 74.77 -9.30
N ASP A 49 17.58 75.45 -10.44
CA ASP A 49 17.13 74.84 -11.70
C ASP A 49 18.06 73.70 -12.14
N LYS A 50 19.39 73.84 -11.92
CA LYS A 50 20.37 72.79 -12.19
C LYS A 50 20.22 71.61 -11.23
N GLU A 51 20.07 71.86 -9.94
CA GLU A 51 19.83 70.82 -8.94
C GLU A 51 18.52 70.08 -9.20
N GLU A 52 17.46 70.78 -9.58
CA GLU A 52 16.17 70.19 -9.94
C GLU A 52 16.28 69.33 -11.21
N ALA A 53 17.01 69.81 -12.22
CA ALA A 53 17.28 69.02 -13.43
C ALA A 53 18.10 67.75 -13.11
N PHE A 54 19.12 67.86 -12.25
CA PHE A 54 19.89 66.68 -11.80
C PHE A 54 19.05 65.73 -10.93
N ALA A 55 18.17 66.23 -10.07
CA ALA A 55 17.26 65.41 -9.28
C ALA A 55 16.26 64.66 -10.17
N LYS A 56 15.70 65.31 -11.20
CA LYS A 56 14.83 64.68 -12.20
C LYS A 56 15.59 63.61 -13.00
N LEU A 57 16.81 63.89 -13.44
CA LEU A 57 17.65 62.93 -14.15
C LEU A 57 18.02 61.72 -13.26
N ASN A 58 18.41 61.97 -12.01
CA ASN A 58 18.78 60.91 -11.06
C ASN A 58 17.58 60.05 -10.68
N THR A 59 16.41 60.64 -10.45
CA THR A 59 15.18 59.87 -10.20
C THR A 59 14.78 59.04 -11.42
N ALA A 60 14.90 59.57 -12.64
CA ALA A 60 14.66 58.81 -13.86
C ALA A 60 15.63 57.61 -14.00
N LYS A 61 16.93 57.81 -13.74
CA LYS A 61 17.95 56.74 -13.73
C LYS A 61 17.64 55.67 -12.69
N ILE A 62 17.37 56.07 -11.45
CA ILE A 62 17.03 55.15 -10.36
C ILE A 62 15.76 54.36 -10.71
N ASN A 63 14.72 55.01 -11.25
CA ASN A 63 13.50 54.33 -11.68
C ASN A 63 13.74 53.36 -12.84
N GLN A 64 14.64 53.68 -13.77
CA GLN A 64 15.03 52.78 -14.85
C GLN A 64 15.72 51.53 -14.31
N GLU A 65 16.68 51.70 -13.39
CA GLU A 65 17.36 50.57 -12.73
C GLU A 65 16.38 49.72 -11.92
N TRP A 66 15.47 50.34 -11.16
CA TRP A 66 14.42 49.60 -10.44
C TRP A 66 13.51 48.82 -11.37
N ARG A 67 13.08 49.40 -12.50
CA ARG A 67 12.28 48.69 -13.51
C ARG A 67 13.05 47.53 -14.12
N PHE A 68 14.36 47.66 -14.31
CA PHE A 68 15.21 46.57 -14.78
C PHE A 68 15.27 45.44 -13.76
N ILE A 69 15.57 45.75 -12.49
CA ILE A 69 15.63 44.78 -11.40
C ILE A 69 14.28 44.07 -11.21
N LEU A 70 13.17 44.82 -11.15
CA LEU A 70 11.83 44.26 -10.97
C LEU A 70 11.44 43.34 -12.13
N ARG A 71 11.75 43.72 -13.38
CA ARG A 71 11.51 42.84 -14.54
C ARG A 71 12.33 41.57 -14.43
N LYS A 72 13.61 41.65 -14.05
CA LYS A 72 14.47 40.47 -13.87
C LYS A 72 13.94 39.54 -12.78
N VAL A 73 13.51 40.08 -11.65
CA VAL A 73 12.89 39.30 -10.56
C VAL A 73 11.57 38.68 -11.01
N LYS A 74 10.70 39.44 -11.68
CA LYS A 74 9.40 38.95 -12.16
C LYS A 74 9.56 37.85 -13.21
N CYS A 75 10.51 38.00 -14.14
CA CYS A 75 10.83 36.95 -15.11
C CYS A 75 11.31 35.67 -14.41
N LYS A 76 12.21 35.76 -13.43
CA LYS A 76 12.64 34.59 -12.64
C LYS A 76 11.48 33.93 -11.90
N GLN A 77 10.60 34.72 -11.29
CA GLN A 77 9.42 34.20 -10.61
C GLN A 77 8.49 33.48 -11.60
N MET A 78 8.18 34.10 -12.74
CA MET A 78 7.34 33.48 -13.78
C MET A 78 7.95 32.19 -14.32
N THR A 79 9.27 32.12 -14.50
CA THR A 79 9.95 30.88 -14.90
C THR A 79 9.78 29.79 -13.84
N SER A 80 9.95 30.14 -12.54
CA SER A 80 9.72 29.20 -11.44
C SER A 80 8.27 28.72 -11.37
N ASP A 81 7.30 29.62 -11.56
CA ASP A 81 5.88 29.29 -11.56
C ASP A 81 5.53 28.34 -12.72
N ILE A 82 6.03 28.62 -13.93
CA ILE A 82 5.87 27.74 -15.10
C ILE A 82 6.50 26.37 -14.85
N GLN A 83 7.71 26.32 -14.27
CA GLN A 83 8.37 25.07 -13.95
C GLN A 83 7.59 24.27 -12.89
N GLY A 84 7.02 24.94 -11.88
CA GLY A 84 6.14 24.31 -10.90
C GLY A 84 4.85 23.76 -11.51
N MET A 85 4.21 24.51 -12.41
CA MET A 85 3.04 24.05 -13.17
C MET A 85 3.38 22.86 -14.05
N MET A 86 4.52 22.90 -14.76
CA MET A 86 4.98 21.82 -15.64
C MET A 86 5.30 20.55 -14.84
N SER A 87 5.95 20.67 -13.68
CA SER A 87 6.19 19.54 -12.77
C SER A 87 4.88 18.93 -12.26
N SER A 88 3.92 19.77 -11.86
CA SER A 88 2.60 19.33 -11.39
C SER A 88 1.81 18.63 -12.50
N PHE A 89 1.87 19.17 -13.72
CA PHE A 89 1.24 18.57 -14.89
C PHE A 89 1.86 17.20 -15.21
N ASN A 90 3.18 17.11 -15.26
CA ASN A 90 3.89 15.84 -15.50
C ASN A 90 3.53 14.78 -14.44
N PHE A 91 3.47 15.17 -13.17
CA PHE A 91 3.02 14.28 -12.10
C PHE A 91 1.58 13.78 -12.32
N LEU A 92 0.66 14.67 -12.71
CA LEU A 92 -0.73 14.27 -13.01
C LEU A 92 -0.81 13.33 -14.22
N VAL A 93 -0.05 13.61 -15.27
CA VAL A 93 0.04 12.75 -16.46
C VAL A 93 0.61 11.38 -16.09
N GLU A 94 1.70 11.32 -15.34
CA GLU A 94 2.25 10.04 -14.86
C GLU A 94 1.25 9.28 -13.99
N ARG A 95 0.55 9.95 -13.08
CA ARG A 95 -0.48 9.33 -12.24
C ARG A 95 -1.60 8.74 -13.09
N LYS A 96 -2.07 9.48 -14.10
CA LYS A 96 -3.09 9.02 -15.05
C LYS A 96 -2.58 7.86 -15.90
N ASN A 97 -1.34 7.89 -16.36
CA ASN A 97 -0.72 6.80 -17.11
C ASN A 97 -0.57 5.53 -16.27
N ARG A 98 -0.21 5.64 -14.99
CA ARG A 98 -0.17 4.49 -14.05
C ARG A 98 -1.56 3.90 -13.86
N LEU A 99 -2.58 4.74 -13.68
CA LEU A 99 -3.97 4.29 -13.58
C LEU A 99 -4.43 3.60 -14.87
N LEU A 100 -4.12 4.16 -16.02
CA LEU A 100 -4.47 3.62 -17.33
C LEU A 100 -3.82 2.24 -17.53
N LYS A 101 -2.53 2.09 -17.20
CA LYS A 101 -1.84 0.78 -17.22
C LYS A 101 -2.49 -0.24 -16.29
N ALA A 102 -2.84 0.15 -15.07
CA ALA A 102 -3.52 -0.74 -14.13
C ALA A 102 -4.90 -1.17 -14.63
N LEU A 103 -5.66 -0.25 -15.25
CA LEU A 103 -6.95 -0.56 -15.86
C LEU A 103 -6.81 -1.47 -17.08
N MET A 104 -5.81 -1.23 -17.95
CA MET A 104 -5.52 -2.13 -19.07
C MET A 104 -5.19 -3.54 -18.59
N GLN A 105 -4.33 -3.67 -17.58
CA GLN A 105 -3.98 -4.97 -17.01
C GLN A 105 -5.20 -5.65 -16.38
N SER A 106 -6.07 -4.91 -15.69
CA SER A 106 -7.32 -5.46 -15.16
C SER A 106 -8.28 -5.95 -16.25
N ILE A 107 -8.30 -5.31 -17.43
CA ILE A 107 -9.10 -5.75 -18.58
C ILE A 107 -8.49 -7.03 -19.15
N GLU A 108 -7.17 -7.08 -19.35
CA GLU A 108 -6.46 -8.28 -19.80
C GLU A 108 -6.68 -9.47 -18.86
N ASP A 109 -6.58 -9.25 -17.54
CA ASP A 109 -6.84 -10.28 -16.53
C ASP A 109 -8.29 -10.77 -16.57
N SER A 110 -9.25 -9.87 -16.76
CA SER A 110 -10.68 -10.22 -16.89
C SER A 110 -10.94 -11.03 -18.15
N ASP A 111 -10.38 -10.63 -19.29
CA ASP A 111 -10.53 -11.33 -20.57
C ASP A 111 -9.91 -12.73 -20.50
N GLU A 112 -8.74 -12.85 -19.88
CA GLU A 112 -8.08 -14.13 -19.65
C GLU A 112 -8.90 -15.06 -18.74
N GLN A 113 -9.52 -14.51 -17.69
CA GLN A 113 -10.45 -15.26 -16.84
C GLN A 113 -11.68 -15.72 -17.64
N HIS A 114 -12.27 -14.87 -18.46
CA HIS A 114 -13.39 -15.24 -19.34
C HIS A 114 -13.01 -16.33 -20.33
N ARG A 115 -11.83 -16.23 -20.95
CA ARG A 115 -11.31 -17.23 -21.89
C ARG A 115 -11.12 -18.60 -21.22
N ARG A 116 -10.54 -18.64 -20.03
CA ARG A 116 -10.38 -19.88 -19.25
C ARG A 116 -11.72 -20.48 -18.83
N ALA A 117 -12.66 -19.64 -18.36
CA ALA A 117 -13.99 -20.10 -17.99
C ALA A 117 -14.76 -20.67 -19.20
N PHE A 118 -14.66 -20.00 -20.35
CA PHE A 118 -15.26 -20.47 -21.60
C PHE A 118 -14.66 -21.79 -22.07
N GLN A 119 -13.33 -21.92 -22.00
CA GLN A 119 -12.64 -23.17 -22.32
C GLN A 119 -13.12 -24.31 -21.42
N ALA A 120 -13.12 -24.11 -20.10
CA ALA A 120 -13.59 -25.12 -19.15
C ALA A 120 -15.06 -25.52 -19.39
N HIS A 121 -15.93 -24.55 -19.70
CA HIS A 121 -17.32 -24.82 -20.05
C HIS A 121 -17.44 -25.63 -21.35
N THR A 122 -16.66 -25.27 -22.38
CA THR A 122 -16.63 -25.96 -23.68
C THR A 122 -16.12 -27.39 -23.53
N GLU A 123 -15.09 -27.63 -22.72
CA GLU A 123 -14.58 -28.96 -22.39
C GLU A 123 -15.64 -29.80 -21.66
N THR A 124 -16.38 -29.19 -20.73
CA THR A 124 -17.50 -29.85 -20.03
C THR A 124 -18.63 -30.21 -21.00
N LEU A 125 -18.98 -29.30 -21.91
CA LEU A 125 -20.00 -29.55 -22.94
C LEU A 125 -19.55 -30.67 -23.90
N SER A 126 -18.29 -30.66 -24.32
CA SER A 126 -17.69 -31.72 -25.14
C SER A 126 -17.74 -33.08 -24.42
N TYR A 127 -17.46 -33.11 -23.12
CA TYR A 127 -17.60 -34.31 -22.30
C TYR A 127 -19.06 -34.82 -22.30
N PHE A 128 -20.04 -33.95 -22.06
CA PHE A 128 -21.45 -34.34 -22.08
C PHE A 128 -21.90 -34.83 -23.46
N LEU A 129 -21.47 -34.17 -24.53
CA LEU A 129 -21.74 -34.63 -25.90
C LEU A 129 -21.15 -36.01 -26.14
N LYS A 130 -19.90 -36.26 -25.71
CA LYS A 130 -19.26 -37.58 -25.81
C LYS A 130 -20.01 -38.67 -25.04
N VAL A 131 -20.49 -38.36 -23.84
CA VAL A 131 -21.35 -39.29 -23.09
C VAL A 131 -22.66 -39.55 -23.83
N GLY A 132 -23.26 -38.49 -24.41
CA GLY A 132 -24.46 -38.58 -25.25
C GLY A 132 -24.26 -39.47 -26.47
N THR A 133 -23.15 -39.31 -27.20
CA THR A 133 -22.84 -40.14 -28.37
C THR A 133 -22.64 -41.60 -27.98
N ILE A 134 -21.88 -41.88 -26.91
CA ILE A 134 -21.70 -43.27 -26.42
C ILE A 134 -23.04 -43.91 -26.06
N ARG A 135 -23.96 -43.14 -25.44
CA ARG A 135 -25.30 -43.66 -25.10
C ARG A 135 -26.13 -43.94 -26.35
N LEU A 136 -26.06 -43.06 -27.36
CA LEU A 136 -26.74 -43.25 -28.64
C LEU A 136 -26.18 -44.45 -29.40
N ASP A 137 -24.86 -44.58 -29.49
CA ASP A 137 -24.20 -45.71 -30.14
C ASP A 137 -24.58 -47.04 -29.48
N LYS A 138 -24.63 -47.07 -28.14
CA LYS A 138 -25.11 -48.25 -27.41
C LYS A 138 -26.57 -48.56 -27.74
N LEU A 139 -27.44 -47.56 -27.72
CA LEU A 139 -28.86 -47.76 -28.04
C LEU A 139 -29.06 -48.25 -29.48
N GLN A 140 -28.27 -47.72 -30.42
CA GLN A 140 -28.27 -48.18 -31.80
C GLN A 140 -27.78 -49.63 -31.91
N SER A 141 -26.69 -49.98 -31.23
CA SER A 141 -26.19 -51.37 -31.22
C SER A 141 -27.19 -52.34 -30.58
N ASP A 142 -27.82 -51.95 -29.47
CA ASP A 142 -28.86 -52.76 -28.81
C ASP A 142 -30.08 -52.94 -29.74
N TYR A 143 -30.48 -51.90 -30.49
CA TYR A 143 -31.54 -51.97 -31.48
C TYR A 143 -31.19 -52.88 -32.67
N GLU A 144 -29.98 -52.74 -33.23
CA GLU A 144 -29.48 -53.59 -34.31
C GLU A 144 -29.45 -55.06 -33.89
N GLN A 145 -28.95 -55.35 -32.69
CA GLN A 145 -28.96 -56.70 -32.13
C GLN A 145 -30.38 -57.26 -31.94
N GLN A 146 -31.33 -56.44 -31.46
CA GLN A 146 -32.72 -56.87 -31.33
C GLN A 146 -33.36 -57.15 -32.69
N LYS A 147 -33.11 -56.28 -33.68
CA LYS A 147 -33.58 -56.44 -35.06
C LYS A 147 -33.01 -57.71 -35.68
N ASP A 148 -31.72 -57.97 -35.53
CA ASP A 148 -31.06 -59.15 -36.10
C ASP A 148 -31.58 -60.45 -35.44
N LYS A 149 -31.77 -60.46 -34.11
CA LYS A 149 -32.42 -61.59 -33.42
C LYS A 149 -33.86 -61.81 -33.87
N PHE A 150 -34.60 -60.73 -34.13
CA PHE A 150 -35.98 -60.84 -34.60
C PHE A 150 -36.03 -61.42 -36.02
N LEU A 151 -35.10 -61.02 -36.89
CA LEU A 151 -34.95 -61.59 -38.24
C LEU A 151 -34.53 -63.06 -38.19
N GLU A 152 -33.55 -63.41 -37.34
CA GLU A 152 -33.14 -64.81 -37.17
C GLU A 152 -34.30 -65.68 -36.68
N ASN A 153 -35.05 -65.22 -35.68
CA ASN A 153 -36.24 -65.92 -35.21
C ASN A 153 -37.30 -66.06 -36.31
N TRP A 154 -37.54 -65.00 -37.10
CA TRP A 154 -38.45 -65.05 -38.22
C TRP A 154 -38.03 -66.08 -39.26
N ASP A 155 -36.75 -66.10 -39.66
CA ASP A 155 -36.20 -67.06 -40.61
C ASP A 155 -36.33 -68.50 -40.07
N THR A 156 -36.08 -68.72 -38.77
CA THR A 156 -36.29 -70.03 -38.15
C THR A 156 -37.75 -70.45 -38.12
N GLU A 157 -38.67 -69.54 -37.77
CA GLU A 157 -40.10 -69.81 -37.75
C GLU A 157 -40.64 -70.07 -39.16
N GLU A 158 -40.18 -69.33 -40.16
CA GLU A 158 -40.50 -69.55 -41.56
C GLU A 158 -40.00 -70.93 -42.05
N SER A 159 -38.77 -71.30 -41.68
CA SER A 159 -38.22 -72.64 -41.97
C SER A 159 -39.02 -73.76 -41.29
N ASP A 160 -39.40 -73.59 -40.03
CA ASP A 160 -40.18 -74.59 -39.28
C ASP A 160 -41.60 -74.71 -39.85
N ILE A 161 -42.23 -73.60 -40.24
CA ILE A 161 -43.56 -73.59 -40.87
C ILE A 161 -43.49 -74.31 -42.22
N THR A 162 -42.49 -74.00 -43.05
CA THR A 162 -42.33 -74.64 -44.37
C THR A 162 -42.04 -76.12 -44.23
N GLU A 163 -41.12 -76.53 -43.35
CA GLU A 163 -40.84 -77.96 -43.11
C GLU A 163 -42.09 -78.71 -42.58
N ASN A 164 -42.86 -78.09 -41.67
CA ASN A 164 -44.10 -78.67 -41.17
C ASN A 164 -45.18 -78.78 -42.26
N GLN A 165 -45.28 -77.79 -43.15
CA GLN A 165 -46.16 -77.83 -44.32
C GLN A 165 -45.76 -78.97 -45.26
N GLU A 166 -44.47 -79.09 -45.61
CA GLU A 166 -43.95 -80.18 -46.45
C GLU A 166 -44.22 -81.56 -45.83
N LYS A 167 -44.01 -81.71 -44.52
CA LYS A 167 -44.35 -82.94 -43.78
C LYS A 167 -45.85 -83.24 -43.82
N ALA A 168 -46.71 -82.23 -43.70
CA ALA A 168 -48.16 -82.39 -43.77
C ALA A 168 -48.62 -82.78 -45.18
N ASP A 169 -48.08 -82.13 -46.21
CA ASP A 169 -48.35 -82.43 -47.61
C ASP A 169 -47.90 -83.85 -47.97
N PHE A 170 -46.72 -84.27 -47.52
CA PHE A 170 -46.24 -85.64 -47.70
C PHE A 170 -47.17 -86.66 -47.05
N LYS A 171 -47.63 -86.41 -45.82
CA LYS A 171 -48.63 -87.26 -45.14
C LYS A 171 -49.94 -87.32 -45.93
N LEU A 172 -50.41 -86.19 -46.46
CA LEU A 172 -51.65 -86.14 -47.25
C LEU A 172 -51.51 -86.92 -48.56
N ILE A 173 -50.38 -86.79 -49.26
CA ILE A 173 -50.06 -87.59 -50.45
C ILE A 173 -50.07 -89.07 -50.12
N LEU A 174 -49.45 -89.47 -48.99
CA LEU A 174 -49.41 -90.86 -48.56
C LEU A 174 -50.81 -91.40 -48.22
N ILE A 175 -51.61 -90.64 -47.48
CA ILE A 175 -53.01 -91.01 -47.17
C ILE A 175 -53.81 -91.15 -48.47
N THR A 176 -53.68 -90.20 -49.40
CA THR A 176 -54.37 -90.23 -50.69
C THR A 176 -53.94 -91.45 -51.52
N TYR A 177 -52.65 -91.79 -51.51
CA TYR A 177 -52.12 -92.98 -52.17
C TYR A 177 -52.72 -94.26 -51.58
N ILE A 178 -52.67 -94.40 -50.24
CA ILE A 178 -53.22 -95.56 -49.53
C ILE A 178 -54.73 -95.68 -49.80
N GLN A 179 -55.48 -94.59 -49.65
CA GLN A 179 -56.92 -94.58 -49.92
C GLN A 179 -57.25 -94.97 -51.36
N ASN A 180 -56.45 -94.51 -52.33
CA ASN A 180 -56.64 -94.89 -53.73
C ASN A 180 -56.27 -96.36 -53.97
N GLU A 181 -55.24 -96.89 -53.32
CA GLU A 181 -54.88 -98.31 -53.38
C GLU A 181 -55.98 -99.18 -52.75
N GLU A 182 -56.44 -98.82 -51.55
CA GLU A 182 -57.56 -99.47 -50.86
C GLU A 182 -58.85 -99.41 -51.69
N PHE A 183 -59.16 -98.27 -52.29
CA PHE A 183 -60.31 -98.11 -53.19
C PHE A 183 -60.17 -99.00 -54.44
N ASN A 184 -58.99 -99.07 -55.05
CA ASN A 184 -58.73 -99.95 -56.18
C ASN A 184 -58.83 -101.43 -55.77
N ASN A 185 -58.32 -101.80 -54.61
CA ASN A 185 -58.42 -103.15 -54.06
C ASN A 185 -59.86 -103.50 -53.71
N TYR A 186 -60.62 -102.57 -53.13
CA TYR A 186 -62.06 -102.70 -52.89
C TYR A 186 -62.83 -102.88 -54.19
N LYS A 187 -62.53 -102.08 -55.23
CA LYS A 187 -63.12 -102.23 -56.56
C LYS A 187 -62.85 -103.61 -57.15
N LYS A 188 -61.60 -104.08 -57.12
CA LYS A 188 -61.22 -105.43 -57.56
C LYS A 188 -61.93 -106.52 -56.74
N ARG A 189 -61.98 -106.39 -55.41
CA ARG A 189 -62.71 -107.32 -54.54
C ARG A 189 -64.19 -107.36 -54.87
N ASN A 190 -64.85 -106.22 -55.06
CA ASN A 190 -66.27 -106.15 -55.42
C ASN A 190 -66.52 -106.71 -56.84
N GLU A 191 -65.60 -106.52 -57.78
CA GLU A 191 -65.65 -107.19 -59.09
C GLU A 191 -65.52 -108.72 -58.96
N ILE A 192 -64.61 -109.22 -58.12
CA ILE A 192 -64.47 -110.65 -57.79
C ILE A 192 -65.72 -111.14 -57.05
N GLU A 193 -66.26 -110.38 -56.12
CA GLU A 193 -67.43 -110.74 -55.31
C GLU A 193 -68.70 -110.80 -56.16
N ARG A 194 -68.87 -109.89 -57.12
CA ARG A 194 -69.90 -110.00 -58.16
C ARG A 194 -69.70 -111.23 -59.03
N ALA A 195 -68.45 -111.66 -59.27
CA ALA A 195 -68.14 -112.90 -59.97
C ALA A 195 -68.36 -114.16 -59.09
N THR A 196 -68.16 -114.08 -57.78
CA THR A 196 -68.40 -115.19 -56.84
C THR A 196 -69.86 -115.30 -56.46
N VAL A 197 -70.64 -114.23 -56.33
CA VAL A 197 -72.12 -114.31 -56.16
C VAL A 197 -72.74 -115.06 -57.35
N LYS A 198 -72.17 -114.89 -58.55
CA LYS A 198 -72.51 -115.68 -59.75
C LYS A 198 -72.11 -117.17 -59.65
N ASN A 199 -71.14 -117.52 -58.81
CA ASN A 199 -70.70 -118.90 -58.51
C ASN A 199 -71.33 -119.46 -57.21
N VAL A 200 -71.80 -118.62 -56.28
CA VAL A 200 -72.45 -119.00 -55.02
C VAL A 200 -73.85 -119.52 -55.28
N SER A 201 -74.56 -118.99 -56.28
CA SER A 201 -75.76 -119.66 -56.85
C SER A 201 -75.48 -121.06 -57.43
N ARG A 202 -74.21 -121.50 -57.52
CA ARG A 202 -73.78 -122.84 -57.96
C ARG A 202 -73.26 -123.71 -56.79
N LEU A 203 -73.02 -123.13 -55.62
CA LEU A 203 -72.36 -123.75 -54.45
C LEU A 203 -73.33 -123.98 -53.27
N GLU A 204 -74.58 -123.52 -53.38
CA GLU A 204 -75.67 -123.90 -52.46
C GLU A 204 -76.01 -125.41 -52.50
N HIS A 205 -75.43 -126.17 -53.45
CA HIS A 205 -75.60 -127.63 -53.56
C HIS A 205 -74.49 -128.46 -52.87
N GLU A 206 -73.40 -127.83 -52.41
CA GLU A 206 -72.28 -128.52 -51.73
C GLU A 206 -72.31 -128.38 -50.20
N GLU A 207 -73.14 -127.47 -49.66
CA GLU A 207 -73.21 -127.18 -48.22
C GLU A 207 -73.99 -128.25 -47.42
N GLU A 208 -74.71 -129.15 -48.09
CA GLU A 208 -75.39 -130.30 -47.46
C GLU A 208 -74.40 -131.39 -46.96
N MET A 209 -73.12 -131.35 -47.34
CA MET A 209 -72.09 -132.32 -46.93
C MET A 209 -71.18 -131.90 -45.75
N SER A 210 -71.36 -130.72 -45.16
CA SER A 210 -70.52 -130.23 -44.04
C SER A 210 -71.19 -130.36 -42.66
N ASN A 211 -72.00 -131.40 -42.44
CA ASN A 211 -72.71 -131.61 -41.17
C ASN A 211 -72.15 -132.73 -40.27
N LEU A 212 -70.96 -133.27 -40.56
CA LEU A 212 -70.38 -134.40 -39.80
C LEU A 212 -69.15 -134.09 -38.90
N CYS A 213 -68.61 -132.86 -38.87
CA CYS A 213 -67.33 -132.55 -38.20
C CYS A 213 -67.42 -131.63 -36.95
N LYS A 214 -68.55 -131.62 -36.22
CA LYS A 214 -68.72 -130.81 -35.00
C LYS A 214 -67.96 -131.27 -33.72
N PRO A 215 -67.51 -132.52 -33.52
CA PRO A 215 -67.03 -132.91 -32.19
C PRO A 215 -65.56 -132.56 -31.88
N LYS A 216 -64.70 -132.24 -32.86
CA LYS A 216 -63.29 -131.83 -32.60
C LYS A 216 -63.08 -130.32 -32.41
N GLN A 217 -64.05 -129.49 -32.82
CA GLN A 217 -63.99 -128.02 -32.68
C GLN A 217 -64.24 -127.58 -31.23
N LEU A 218 -65.11 -128.33 -30.52
CA LEU A 218 -65.40 -128.10 -29.10
C LEU A 218 -64.20 -128.37 -28.17
N GLU A 219 -63.38 -129.39 -28.46
CA GLU A 219 -62.17 -129.68 -27.67
C GLU A 219 -61.12 -128.57 -27.84
N ILE A 220 -60.92 -128.08 -29.06
CA ILE A 220 -59.99 -126.98 -29.34
C ILE A 220 -60.45 -125.69 -28.62
N GLU A 221 -61.75 -125.36 -28.66
CA GLU A 221 -62.32 -124.23 -27.92
C GLU A 221 -62.13 -124.36 -26.40
N THR A 222 -62.25 -125.56 -25.82
CA THR A 222 -62.01 -125.75 -24.38
C THR A 222 -60.55 -125.58 -23.97
N TYR A 223 -59.57 -125.99 -24.80
CA TYR A 223 -58.15 -125.74 -24.51
C TYR A 223 -57.76 -124.26 -24.71
N TYR A 224 -58.34 -123.57 -25.71
CA TYR A 224 -58.17 -122.12 -25.87
C TYR A 224 -58.79 -121.33 -24.71
N GLY A 225 -59.93 -121.77 -24.17
CA GLY A 225 -60.54 -121.20 -22.97
C GLY A 225 -59.60 -121.30 -21.77
N LYS A 226 -59.06 -122.49 -21.49
CA LYS A 226 -58.12 -122.71 -20.36
C LYS A 226 -56.83 -121.88 -20.50
N LEU A 227 -56.29 -121.75 -21.71
CA LEU A 227 -55.06 -120.98 -21.94
C LEU A 227 -55.34 -119.47 -21.81
N ARG A 228 -56.52 -119.01 -22.24
CA ARG A 228 -56.99 -117.64 -22.06
C ARG A 228 -57.24 -117.29 -20.60
N ASP A 229 -57.78 -118.22 -19.80
CA ASP A 229 -57.98 -118.02 -18.36
C ASP A 229 -56.65 -117.89 -17.60
N VAL A 230 -55.65 -118.70 -17.93
CA VAL A 230 -54.29 -118.60 -17.34
C VAL A 230 -53.60 -117.30 -17.77
N TYR A 231 -53.75 -116.89 -19.04
CA TYR A 231 -53.19 -115.63 -19.53
C TYR A 231 -53.86 -114.41 -18.89
N ASN A 232 -55.19 -114.45 -18.74
CA ASN A 232 -55.94 -113.37 -18.10
C ASN A 232 -55.63 -113.26 -16.61
N THR A 233 -55.53 -114.37 -15.87
CA THR A 233 -55.10 -114.34 -14.45
C THR A 233 -53.65 -113.87 -14.27
N TYR A 234 -52.76 -114.15 -15.23
CA TYR A 234 -51.41 -113.59 -15.23
C TYR A 234 -51.42 -112.07 -15.49
N ILE A 235 -52.19 -111.61 -16.47
CA ILE A 235 -52.36 -110.17 -16.75
C ILE A 235 -52.99 -109.47 -15.55
N GLU A 236 -54.09 -109.96 -14.99
CA GLU A 236 -54.77 -109.35 -13.85
C GLU A 236 -53.84 -109.16 -12.65
N LYS A 237 -52.91 -110.08 -12.41
CA LYS A 237 -51.91 -109.95 -11.33
C LYS A 237 -50.74 -109.02 -11.68
N HIS A 238 -50.29 -109.01 -12.94
CA HIS A 238 -49.10 -108.28 -13.36
C HIS A 238 -49.38 -106.83 -13.80
N ASN A 239 -50.59 -106.54 -14.33
CA ASN A 239 -51.00 -105.22 -14.80
C ASN A 239 -50.98 -104.13 -13.70
N PRO A 240 -51.44 -104.36 -12.45
CA PRO A 240 -51.33 -103.35 -11.40
C PRO A 240 -49.89 -103.10 -10.95
N ILE A 241 -49.02 -104.12 -11.00
CA ILE A 241 -47.59 -103.98 -10.68
C ILE A 241 -46.89 -103.17 -11.78
N MET A 242 -47.17 -103.47 -13.05
CA MET A 242 -46.65 -102.70 -14.19
C MET A 242 -47.16 -101.26 -14.17
N GLY A 243 -48.45 -101.05 -13.87
CA GLY A 243 -49.01 -99.71 -13.70
C GLY A 243 -48.35 -98.93 -12.55
N HIS A 244 -48.13 -99.57 -11.40
CA HIS A 244 -47.41 -98.93 -10.29
C HIS A 244 -45.97 -98.59 -10.66
N TYR A 245 -45.24 -99.49 -11.33
CA TYR A 245 -43.89 -99.25 -11.81
C TYR A 245 -43.82 -98.08 -12.79
N LEU A 246 -44.72 -98.01 -13.77
CA LEU A 246 -44.81 -96.89 -14.71
C LEU A 246 -45.08 -95.56 -14.00
N THR A 247 -46.00 -95.53 -13.03
CA THR A 247 -46.24 -94.31 -12.23
C THR A 247 -45.05 -93.92 -11.36
N LEU A 248 -44.24 -94.88 -10.91
CA LEU A 248 -43.02 -94.60 -10.16
C LEU A 248 -41.93 -94.04 -11.08
N GLN A 249 -41.80 -94.62 -12.28
CA GLN A 249 -40.87 -94.18 -13.32
C GLN A 249 -41.17 -92.75 -13.78
N GLU A 250 -42.45 -92.42 -14.04
CA GLU A 250 -42.87 -91.06 -14.40
C GLU A 250 -42.55 -90.04 -13.29
N LYS A 251 -42.74 -90.43 -12.02
CA LYS A 251 -42.38 -89.57 -10.88
C LYS A 251 -40.87 -89.38 -10.76
N ASP A 252 -40.09 -90.45 -10.94
CA ASP A 252 -38.62 -90.36 -10.92
C ASP A 252 -38.10 -89.48 -12.06
N GLU A 253 -38.65 -89.61 -13.28
CA GLU A 253 -38.28 -88.75 -14.42
C GLU A 253 -38.67 -87.29 -14.16
N PHE A 254 -39.85 -87.04 -13.57
CA PHE A 254 -40.26 -85.71 -13.15
C PHE A 254 -39.27 -85.11 -12.13
N TYR A 255 -38.92 -85.85 -11.07
CA TYR A 255 -37.98 -85.37 -10.05
C TYR A 255 -36.57 -85.20 -10.60
N GLN A 256 -36.09 -86.05 -11.49
CA GLN A 256 -34.79 -85.89 -12.14
C GLN A 256 -34.74 -84.59 -12.96
N ASN A 257 -35.79 -84.29 -13.72
CA ASN A 257 -35.88 -83.05 -14.49
C ASN A 257 -35.93 -81.81 -13.58
N ASP A 258 -36.68 -81.86 -12.48
CA ASP A 258 -36.73 -80.75 -11.51
C ASP A 258 -35.41 -80.56 -10.76
N ILE A 259 -34.73 -81.66 -10.38
CA ILE A 259 -33.38 -81.60 -9.79
C ILE A 259 -32.39 -81.00 -10.78
N ALA A 260 -32.45 -81.37 -12.07
CA ALA A 260 -31.59 -80.80 -13.10
C ALA A 260 -31.82 -79.29 -13.28
N LYS A 261 -33.08 -78.85 -13.35
CA LYS A 261 -33.43 -77.42 -13.40
C LYS A 261 -32.93 -76.66 -12.17
N ASN A 262 -33.15 -77.21 -10.98
CA ASN A 262 -32.67 -76.60 -9.74
C ASN A 262 -31.14 -76.53 -9.68
N ASN A 263 -30.42 -77.55 -10.14
CA ASN A 263 -28.96 -77.52 -10.21
C ASN A 263 -28.45 -76.41 -11.14
N ILE A 264 -29.10 -76.20 -12.29
CA ILE A 264 -28.75 -75.09 -13.21
C ILE A 264 -28.98 -73.74 -12.52
N LEU A 265 -30.13 -73.55 -11.85
CA LEU A 265 -30.42 -72.33 -11.11
C LEU A 265 -29.42 -72.07 -9.97
N ILE A 266 -29.04 -73.11 -9.23
CA ILE A 266 -28.03 -73.02 -8.18
C ILE A 266 -26.68 -72.60 -8.78
N GLN A 267 -26.24 -73.22 -9.88
CA GLN A 267 -24.99 -72.85 -10.56
C GLN A 267 -25.00 -71.39 -11.05
N GLN A 268 -26.10 -70.94 -11.66
CA GLN A 268 -26.27 -69.55 -12.08
C GLN A 268 -26.20 -68.59 -10.90
N SER A 269 -26.89 -68.90 -9.80
CA SER A 269 -26.88 -68.08 -8.59
C SER A 269 -25.49 -68.04 -7.93
N MET A 270 -24.75 -69.16 -7.90
CA MET A 270 -23.38 -69.22 -7.41
C MET A 270 -22.41 -68.42 -8.29
N ALA A 271 -22.57 -68.48 -9.62
CA ALA A 271 -21.79 -67.67 -10.54
C ALA A 271 -22.07 -66.16 -10.34
N MET A 272 -23.33 -65.80 -10.12
CA MET A 272 -23.70 -64.42 -9.81
C MET A 272 -23.12 -63.96 -8.48
N LEU A 273 -23.20 -64.79 -7.42
CA LEU A 273 -22.63 -64.47 -6.11
C LEU A 273 -21.12 -64.28 -6.17
N THR A 274 -20.39 -65.18 -6.87
CA THR A 274 -18.94 -65.07 -7.01
C THR A 274 -18.54 -63.83 -7.82
N ASN A 275 -19.29 -63.49 -8.87
CA ASN A 275 -19.10 -62.24 -9.62
C ASN A 275 -19.31 -61.00 -8.74
N LEU A 276 -20.42 -60.95 -8.00
CA LEU A 276 -20.70 -59.85 -7.07
C LEU A 276 -19.63 -59.73 -5.99
N GLN A 277 -19.14 -60.85 -5.45
CA GLN A 277 -18.06 -60.86 -4.47
C GLN A 277 -16.75 -60.32 -5.06
N ASN A 278 -16.44 -60.69 -6.31
CA ASN A 278 -15.26 -60.18 -7.02
C ASN A 278 -15.37 -58.68 -7.31
N GLU A 279 -16.54 -58.19 -7.73
CA GLU A 279 -16.77 -56.75 -7.93
C GLU A 279 -16.68 -55.97 -6.62
N TRP A 280 -17.25 -56.50 -5.54
CA TRP A 280 -17.13 -55.90 -4.21
C TRP A 280 -15.66 -55.83 -3.77
N LEU A 281 -14.88 -56.90 -3.97
CA LEU A 281 -13.46 -56.91 -3.61
C LEU A 281 -12.66 -55.89 -4.45
N LYS A 282 -12.91 -55.83 -5.76
CA LYS A 282 -12.27 -54.85 -6.67
C LYS A 282 -12.59 -53.42 -6.26
N THR A 283 -13.86 -53.11 -6.01
CA THR A 283 -14.31 -51.76 -5.62
C THR A 283 -13.75 -51.38 -4.24
N SER A 284 -13.79 -52.29 -3.26
CA SER A 284 -13.22 -52.09 -1.93
C SER A 284 -11.71 -51.82 -1.99
N ASN A 285 -10.96 -52.62 -2.75
CA ASN A 285 -9.51 -52.42 -2.94
C ASN A 285 -9.21 -51.10 -3.64
N ALA A 286 -9.98 -50.74 -4.68
CA ALA A 286 -9.80 -49.45 -5.37
C ALA A 286 -10.07 -48.26 -4.44
N LEU A 287 -11.11 -48.33 -3.61
CA LEU A 287 -11.43 -47.32 -2.61
C LEU A 287 -10.35 -47.23 -1.52
N ASN A 288 -9.87 -48.36 -1.01
CA ASN A 288 -8.78 -48.39 -0.03
C ASN A 288 -7.48 -47.81 -0.60
N CYS A 289 -7.11 -48.15 -1.83
CA CYS A 289 -5.97 -47.54 -2.51
C CYS A 289 -6.14 -46.03 -2.69
N LYS A 290 -7.35 -45.57 -3.05
CA LYS A 290 -7.64 -44.13 -3.18
C LYS A 290 -7.56 -43.42 -1.83
N LEU A 291 -8.10 -44.02 -0.76
CA LEU A 291 -8.03 -43.49 0.59
C LEU A 291 -6.58 -43.42 1.10
N SER A 292 -5.78 -44.45 0.88
CA SER A 292 -4.35 -44.46 1.22
C SER A 292 -3.61 -43.33 0.51
N ARG A 293 -3.77 -43.20 -0.81
CA ARG A 293 -3.15 -42.11 -1.59
C ARG A 293 -3.57 -40.72 -1.11
N MET A 294 -4.85 -40.54 -0.79
CA MET A 294 -5.36 -39.27 -0.25
C MET A 294 -4.80 -38.99 1.15
N SER A 295 -4.65 -40.02 1.99
CA SER A 295 -4.03 -39.90 3.31
C SER A 295 -2.56 -39.49 3.21
N ASP A 296 -1.79 -40.16 2.35
CA ASP A 296 -0.37 -39.85 2.13
C ASP A 296 -0.20 -38.42 1.58
N HIS A 297 -1.08 -38.01 0.65
CA HIS A 297 -1.07 -36.65 0.13
C HIS A 297 -1.41 -35.62 1.20
N LYS A 298 -2.40 -35.89 2.05
CA LYS A 298 -2.75 -35.03 3.20
C LYS A 298 -1.57 -34.91 4.17
N GLU A 299 -0.87 -35.99 4.47
CA GLU A 299 0.27 -35.98 5.38
C GLU A 299 1.46 -35.20 4.79
N THR A 300 1.78 -35.41 3.51
CA THR A 300 2.85 -34.67 2.83
C THR A 300 2.54 -33.17 2.76
N LEU A 301 1.31 -32.79 2.43
CA LEU A 301 0.87 -31.39 2.42
C LEU A 301 0.91 -30.78 3.83
N SER A 302 0.53 -31.54 4.85
CA SER A 302 0.60 -31.10 6.26
C SER A 302 2.05 -30.85 6.68
N LYS A 303 2.99 -31.72 6.31
CA LYS A 303 4.42 -31.53 6.57
C LYS A 303 4.96 -30.28 5.88
N GLN A 304 4.63 -30.08 4.60
CA GLN A 304 5.05 -28.88 3.86
C GLN A 304 4.47 -27.60 4.49
N TYR A 305 3.20 -27.61 4.88
CA TYR A 305 2.57 -26.49 5.57
C TYR A 305 3.29 -26.16 6.89
N TRP A 306 3.63 -27.18 7.69
CA TRP A 306 4.36 -26.98 8.93
C TRP A 306 5.77 -26.42 8.73
N LEU A 307 6.49 -26.89 7.70
CA LEU A 307 7.79 -26.36 7.34
C LEU A 307 7.69 -24.88 6.93
N MET A 308 6.78 -24.55 6.01
CA MET A 308 6.54 -23.17 5.59
C MET A 308 6.13 -22.27 6.78
N LYS A 309 5.28 -22.77 7.67
CA LYS A 309 4.89 -22.04 8.90
C LYS A 309 6.06 -21.80 9.85
N LYS A 310 6.99 -22.76 9.95
CA LYS A 310 8.20 -22.61 10.75
C LYS A 310 9.15 -21.60 10.12
N GLU A 311 9.39 -21.69 8.81
CA GLU A 311 10.25 -20.76 8.07
C GLU A 311 9.72 -19.33 8.11
N THR A 312 8.42 -19.13 7.89
CA THR A 312 7.79 -17.81 7.98
C THR A 312 7.88 -17.20 9.38
N LYS A 313 7.74 -18.01 10.45
CA LYS A 313 7.96 -17.54 11.83
C LYS A 313 9.42 -17.14 12.07
N LEU A 314 10.37 -17.93 11.59
CA LEU A 314 11.80 -17.62 11.73
C LEU A 314 12.19 -16.37 10.93
N ALA A 315 11.64 -16.19 9.73
CA ALA A 315 11.85 -14.99 8.91
C ALA A 315 11.30 -13.75 9.62
N ARG A 316 10.07 -13.80 10.13
CA ARG A 316 9.48 -12.70 10.91
C ARG A 316 10.30 -12.36 12.14
N ALA A 317 10.76 -13.35 12.90
CA ALA A 317 11.59 -13.09 14.08
C ALA A 317 12.90 -12.38 13.72
N LYS A 318 13.56 -12.77 12.62
CA LYS A 318 14.76 -12.10 12.11
C LYS A 318 14.46 -10.68 11.63
N GLU A 319 13.36 -10.48 10.93
CA GLU A 319 12.93 -9.15 10.47
C GLU A 319 12.60 -8.23 11.64
N GLU A 320 11.92 -8.73 12.68
CA GLU A 320 11.64 -8.01 13.92
C GLU A 320 12.94 -7.62 14.64
N GLU A 321 13.92 -8.52 14.74
CA GLU A 321 15.24 -8.24 15.31
C GLU A 321 16.01 -7.18 14.52
N MET A 322 16.07 -7.31 13.19
CA MET A 322 16.72 -6.32 12.32
C MET A 322 16.03 -4.95 12.40
N LEU A 323 14.69 -4.92 12.46
CA LEU A 323 13.93 -3.69 12.62
C LEU A 323 14.21 -3.04 13.97
N ALA A 324 14.29 -3.81 15.06
CA ALA A 324 14.64 -3.29 16.38
C ALA A 324 16.02 -2.62 16.36
N VAL A 325 17.04 -3.28 15.80
CA VAL A 325 18.39 -2.70 15.68
C VAL A 325 18.39 -1.42 14.83
N LEU A 326 17.62 -1.40 13.73
CA LEU A 326 17.51 -0.21 12.88
C LEU A 326 16.82 0.95 13.62
N VAL A 327 15.73 0.67 14.34
CA VAL A 327 15.02 1.68 15.12
C VAL A 327 15.91 2.24 16.22
N ASP A 328 16.57 1.38 17.00
CA ASP A 328 17.45 1.81 18.09
C ASP A 328 18.62 2.66 17.57
N SER A 329 19.29 2.22 16.51
CA SER A 329 20.39 2.98 15.90
C SER A 329 19.93 4.32 15.31
N SER A 330 18.75 4.36 14.70
CA SER A 330 18.17 5.61 14.18
C SER A 330 17.80 6.57 15.31
N GLN A 331 17.22 6.06 16.40
CA GLN A 331 16.82 6.85 17.55
C GLN A 331 18.03 7.42 18.28
N ASP A 332 19.11 6.64 18.41
CA ASP A 332 20.37 7.11 18.98
C ASP A 332 21.06 8.14 18.10
N ALA A 333 21.02 8.00 16.77
CA ALA A 333 21.51 9.03 15.85
C ALA A 333 20.71 10.33 15.99
N ILE A 334 19.37 10.25 16.08
CA ILE A 334 18.50 11.40 16.28
C ILE A 334 18.81 12.09 17.61
N LYS A 335 18.94 11.34 18.71
CA LYS A 335 19.31 11.90 20.02
C LYS A 335 20.64 12.64 19.96
N ARG A 336 21.67 12.04 19.34
CA ARG A 336 22.97 12.71 19.18
C ARG A 336 22.87 14.00 18.38
N LEU A 337 22.13 14.00 17.28
CA LEU A 337 21.91 15.19 16.47
C LEU A 337 21.15 16.29 17.24
N GLN A 338 20.17 15.91 18.06
CA GLN A 338 19.47 16.85 18.95
C GLN A 338 20.41 17.44 19.99
N GLU A 339 21.26 16.63 20.64
CA GLU A 339 22.26 17.13 21.58
C GLU A 339 23.26 18.11 20.92
N PHE A 340 23.67 17.82 19.67
CA PHE A 340 24.51 18.75 18.91
C PHE A 340 23.77 20.04 18.56
N HIS A 341 22.50 19.95 18.16
CA HIS A 341 21.66 21.11 17.90
C HIS A 341 21.50 21.99 19.15
N ASP A 342 21.30 21.37 20.32
CA ASP A 342 21.20 22.08 21.60
C ASP A 342 22.51 22.77 22.00
N LYS A 343 23.66 22.15 21.74
CA LYS A 343 24.98 22.77 21.96
C LYS A 343 25.18 23.96 21.01
N LEU A 344 24.85 23.80 19.74
CA LEU A 344 24.96 24.86 18.74
C LEU A 344 24.03 26.03 19.03
N SER A 345 22.79 25.76 19.40
CA SER A 345 21.82 26.81 19.77
C SER A 345 22.27 27.58 21.02
N LYS A 346 22.87 26.90 22.02
CA LYS A 346 23.51 27.56 23.17
C LYS A 346 24.67 28.45 22.76
N ILE A 347 25.55 27.98 21.87
CA ILE A 347 26.68 28.78 21.36
C ILE A 347 26.17 29.99 20.59
N GLN A 348 25.17 29.83 19.73
CA GLN A 348 24.58 30.92 18.96
C GLN A 348 23.89 31.93 19.88
N LEU A 349 23.17 31.48 20.91
CA LEU A 349 22.55 32.35 21.91
C LEU A 349 23.61 33.14 22.69
N LEU A 350 24.69 32.48 23.12
CA LEU A 350 25.82 33.16 23.77
C LEU A 350 26.50 34.16 22.83
N ALA A 351 26.74 33.80 21.57
CA ALA A 351 27.30 34.70 20.56
C ALA A 351 26.40 35.94 20.35
N ASN A 352 25.09 35.76 20.26
CA ASN A 352 24.12 36.85 20.14
C ASN A 352 24.10 37.75 21.37
N ILE A 353 24.22 37.20 22.59
CA ILE A 353 24.32 38.00 23.82
C ILE A 353 25.64 38.77 23.84
N CYS A 354 26.76 38.12 23.53
CA CYS A 354 28.09 38.74 23.51
C CYS A 354 28.17 39.85 22.46
N SER A 355 27.61 39.64 21.26
CA SER A 355 27.60 40.62 20.17
C SER A 355 26.99 41.97 20.56
N LYS A 356 26.02 42.00 21.49
CA LYS A 356 25.43 43.26 21.98
C LYS A 356 26.42 44.16 22.73
N TYR A 357 27.52 43.61 23.25
CA TYR A 357 28.53 44.35 24.00
C TYR A 357 29.77 44.67 23.17
N GLU A 358 29.79 44.29 21.89
CA GLU A 358 30.91 44.54 20.97
C GLU A 358 30.81 45.93 20.36
N GLN A 359 31.96 46.60 20.18
CA GLN A 359 32.04 47.90 19.53
C GLN A 359 32.30 47.72 18.02
N GLU A 360 31.83 48.65 17.18
CA GLU A 360 32.01 48.60 15.72
C GLU A 360 33.50 48.51 15.30
N ALA A 361 34.39 49.14 16.08
CA ALA A 361 35.84 49.09 15.89
C ALA A 361 36.47 47.70 16.11
N ASP A 362 35.78 46.79 16.79
CA ASP A 362 36.24 45.41 17.00
C ASP A 362 35.85 44.48 15.84
N ASN A 363 34.84 44.85 15.04
CA ASN A 363 34.43 44.09 13.85
C ASN A 363 35.26 44.46 12.61
N LEU A 364 35.60 45.74 12.43
CA LEU A 364 36.40 46.22 11.29
C LEU A 364 37.83 45.64 11.25
N LEU A 365 38.46 45.45 12.41
CA LEU A 365 39.80 44.87 12.49
C LEU A 365 39.85 43.35 12.23
N LEU A 366 38.72 42.66 12.34
CA LEU A 366 38.62 41.24 11.97
C LEU A 366 38.55 41.04 10.45
N GLU A 367 38.11 42.06 9.71
CA GLU A 367 38.13 42.12 8.23
C GLU A 367 39.51 42.52 7.69
N GLU A 368 40.28 43.35 8.41
CA GLU A 368 41.62 43.79 8.00
C GLU A 368 42.72 42.74 8.19
N ILE A 369 42.48 41.68 8.96
CA ILE A 369 43.39 40.53 9.04
C ILE A 369 43.09 39.61 7.86
N GLU A 370 43.50 40.05 6.66
CA GLU A 370 43.68 39.16 5.51
C GLU A 370 44.65 38.03 5.88
N ASP A 371 44.42 36.86 5.27
CA ASP A 371 45.08 35.57 5.44
C ASP A 371 46.60 35.59 5.16
N THR A 372 47.35 36.37 5.93
CA THR A 372 48.82 36.48 5.89
C THR A 372 49.53 35.25 6.47
N ALA A 373 48.80 34.18 6.76
CA ALA A 373 49.32 32.92 7.31
C ALA A 373 49.07 31.69 6.42
N SER A 374 48.93 31.89 5.10
CA SER A 374 48.75 30.77 4.15
C SER A 374 50.01 29.91 3.96
N ASN A 375 51.18 30.29 4.48
CA ASN A 375 52.43 29.52 4.34
C ASN A 375 53.06 29.13 5.68
N ALA A 376 52.33 28.39 6.52
CA ALA A 376 53.01 27.59 7.54
C ALA A 376 53.33 26.22 6.90
N ASN A 377 54.59 26.00 6.51
CA ASN A 377 55.05 24.68 6.06
C ASN A 377 54.91 23.68 7.22
N PHE A 378 53.96 22.75 7.07
CA PHE A 378 53.76 21.64 8.01
C PHE A 378 54.53 20.37 7.61
N GLU A 379 55.60 20.49 6.81
CA GLU A 379 56.35 19.36 6.25
C GLU A 379 57.05 18.47 7.30
N ALA A 380 57.08 18.87 8.58
CA ALA A 380 57.73 18.14 9.67
C ALA A 380 56.75 17.60 10.75
N MET A 381 55.44 17.71 10.56
CA MET A 381 54.44 17.23 11.54
C MET A 381 53.69 16.00 11.02
N ASP A 382 53.31 15.11 11.93
CA ASP A 382 52.48 13.94 11.64
C ASP A 382 51.06 14.38 11.22
N ASP A 383 50.41 13.61 10.35
CA ASP A 383 49.11 13.99 9.74
C ASP A 383 48.03 14.30 10.79
N THR A 384 48.10 13.63 11.94
CA THR A 384 47.23 13.85 13.11
C THR A 384 47.44 15.25 13.73
N MET A 385 48.69 15.68 13.88
CA MET A 385 49.04 17.01 14.40
C MET A 385 48.74 18.11 13.39
N ILE A 386 48.90 17.85 12.09
CA ILE A 386 48.54 18.79 11.03
C ILE A 386 47.05 19.11 11.08
N GLU A 387 46.20 18.09 11.27
CA GLU A 387 44.75 18.29 11.35
C GLU A 387 44.32 18.99 12.66
N GLU A 388 44.97 18.70 13.79
CA GLU A 388 44.76 19.47 15.02
C GLU A 388 45.15 20.94 14.85
N CYS A 389 46.32 21.22 14.25
CA CYS A 389 46.73 22.60 13.95
C CYS A 389 45.74 23.32 13.03
N ARG A 390 45.17 22.64 12.04
CA ARG A 390 44.10 23.20 11.18
C ARG A 390 42.81 23.48 11.96
N MET A 391 42.45 22.64 12.93
CA MET A 391 41.30 22.87 13.80
C MET A 391 41.51 24.06 14.74
N TYR A 392 42.70 24.22 15.33
CA TYR A 392 43.04 25.37 16.16
C TYR A 392 43.07 26.68 15.36
N LYS A 393 43.57 26.65 14.12
CA LYS A 393 43.55 27.82 13.23
C LYS A 393 42.14 28.40 13.00
N LYS A 394 41.10 27.56 13.01
CA LYS A 394 39.71 28.01 12.89
C LYS A 394 39.27 28.89 14.08
N PHE A 395 39.93 28.77 15.24
CA PHE A 395 39.67 29.59 16.43
C PHE A 395 40.58 30.83 16.55
N ASP A 396 41.58 31.01 15.68
CA ASP A 396 42.55 32.11 15.80
C ASP A 396 41.89 33.49 15.77
N LYS A 397 40.92 33.70 14.87
CA LYS A 397 40.14 34.94 14.79
C LYS A 397 39.37 35.21 16.09
N PHE A 398 38.81 34.17 16.71
CA PHE A 398 38.12 34.28 18.00
C PHE A 398 39.10 34.59 19.15
N LEU A 399 40.26 33.92 19.18
CA LEU A 399 41.29 34.13 20.21
C LEU A 399 41.90 35.54 20.13
N LEU A 400 42.14 36.06 18.93
CA LEU A 400 42.59 37.43 18.71
C LEU A 400 41.56 38.44 19.23
N LYS A 401 40.28 38.23 18.92
CA LYS A 401 39.18 39.05 19.45
C LYS A 401 39.14 39.03 20.98
N MET A 402 39.25 37.83 21.59
CA MET A 402 39.27 37.66 23.05
C MET A 402 40.45 38.37 23.70
N ASN A 403 41.66 38.24 23.13
CA ASN A 403 42.87 38.87 23.64
C ASN A 403 42.79 40.40 23.58
N ARG A 404 42.23 40.95 22.49
CA ARG A 404 42.02 42.40 22.36
C ARG A 404 41.07 42.94 23.42
N VAL A 405 39.90 42.31 23.62
CA VAL A 405 38.95 42.71 24.66
C VAL A 405 39.62 42.64 26.05
N LYS A 406 40.46 41.64 26.29
CA LYS A 406 41.23 41.52 27.53
C LYS A 406 42.21 42.68 27.73
N VAL A 407 42.93 43.10 26.69
CA VAL A 407 43.83 44.27 26.71
C VAL A 407 43.05 45.56 26.94
N GLN A 408 41.97 45.80 26.18
CA GLN A 408 41.09 46.97 26.38
C GLN A 408 40.56 47.02 27.83
N THR A 409 40.12 45.88 28.37
CA THR A 409 39.66 45.78 29.75
C THR A 409 40.76 46.12 30.75
N MET A 410 42.01 45.69 30.51
CA MET A 410 43.16 46.06 31.34
C MET A 410 43.44 47.57 31.27
N CYS A 411 43.42 48.17 30.09
CA CYS A 411 43.60 49.62 29.90
C CYS A 411 42.52 50.42 30.64
N LEU A 412 41.23 50.07 30.47
CA LEU A 412 40.12 50.73 31.16
C LEU A 412 40.23 50.59 32.69
N LYS A 413 40.69 49.44 33.20
CA LYS A 413 40.95 49.25 34.63
C LYS A 413 42.08 50.17 35.12
N ALA A 414 43.18 50.29 34.36
CA ALA A 414 44.29 51.16 34.70
C ALA A 414 43.88 52.65 34.71
N GLU A 415 43.12 53.08 33.70
CA GLU A 415 42.59 54.44 33.62
C GLU A 415 41.61 54.74 34.76
N LYS A 416 40.70 53.82 35.09
CA LYS A 416 39.82 53.93 36.25
C LYS A 416 40.60 54.11 37.55
N VAL A 417 41.70 53.36 37.74
CA VAL A 417 42.57 53.51 38.91
C VAL A 417 43.24 54.88 38.93
N LYS A 418 43.72 55.37 37.78
CA LYS A 418 44.32 56.71 37.64
C LYS A 418 43.32 57.81 37.98
N LEU A 419 42.15 57.80 37.34
CA LEU A 419 41.06 58.76 37.58
C LEU A 419 40.56 58.71 39.04
N SER A 420 40.52 57.52 39.64
CA SER A 420 40.16 57.37 41.06
C SER A 420 41.19 58.05 41.98
N LYS A 421 42.49 57.91 41.70
CA LYS A 421 43.56 58.60 42.42
C LYS A 421 43.48 60.11 42.23
N GLU A 422 43.31 60.59 41.00
CA GLU A 422 43.16 62.02 40.70
C GLU A 422 41.92 62.62 41.39
N ASN A 423 40.79 61.91 41.36
CA ASN A 423 39.58 62.33 42.06
C ASN A 423 39.79 62.37 43.59
N ALA A 424 40.51 61.38 44.15
CA ALA A 424 40.88 61.41 45.57
C ALA A 424 41.79 62.61 45.90
N GLN A 425 42.76 62.94 45.04
CA GLN A 425 43.62 64.11 45.18
C GLN A 425 42.83 65.42 45.05
N LEU A 426 41.95 65.55 44.06
CA LEU A 426 41.08 66.72 43.88
C LEU A 426 40.16 66.92 45.08
N LYS A 427 39.58 65.84 45.61
CA LYS A 427 38.79 65.88 46.86
C LYS A 427 39.64 66.35 48.04
N GLN A 428 40.90 65.92 48.14
CA GLN A 428 41.83 66.40 49.17
C GLN A 428 42.21 67.88 48.96
N TYR A 429 42.44 68.33 47.72
CA TYR A 429 42.70 69.73 47.40
C TYR A 429 41.52 70.62 47.73
N ILE A 430 40.29 70.23 47.37
CA ILE A 430 39.07 70.94 47.75
C ILE A 430 38.95 70.98 49.28
N LYS A 431 39.22 69.86 49.97
CA LYS A 431 39.20 69.83 51.44
C LYS A 431 40.25 70.77 52.06
N ARG A 432 41.47 70.84 51.51
CA ARG A 432 42.52 71.78 51.93
C ARG A 432 42.14 73.23 51.63
N TYR A 433 41.66 73.52 50.44
CA TYR A 433 41.20 74.85 50.05
C TYR A 433 40.05 75.35 50.94
N LEU A 434 39.06 74.49 51.23
CA LEU A 434 37.95 74.82 52.14
C LEU A 434 38.42 75.00 53.59
N THR A 435 39.41 74.23 54.05
CA THR A 435 39.99 74.39 55.39
C THR A 435 40.87 75.63 55.50
N GLU A 436 41.64 75.99 54.47
CA GLU A 436 42.38 77.25 54.39
C GLU A 436 41.45 78.47 54.31
N LEU A 437 40.33 78.38 53.58
CA LEU A 437 39.26 79.40 53.59
C LEU A 437 38.57 79.52 54.96
N ALA A 438 38.45 78.42 55.71
CA ALA A 438 37.89 78.43 57.05
C ALA A 438 38.89 78.95 58.10
N LEU A 439 40.19 78.73 57.91
CA LEU A 439 41.27 79.15 58.82
C LEU A 439 41.77 80.58 58.54
N LYS A 440 41.63 81.10 57.32
CA LYS A 440 41.80 82.53 57.03
C LYS A 440 40.64 83.30 57.67
N GLY A 441 40.92 83.86 58.84
CA GLY A 441 40.10 84.89 59.47
C GLY A 441 39.87 86.07 58.52
N ASP A 442 38.79 86.81 58.78
CA ASP A 442 38.09 87.83 57.96
C ASP A 442 38.91 88.84 57.13
N LYS A 443 40.24 88.89 57.24
CA LYS A 443 41.08 89.93 56.65
C LYS A 443 41.62 89.63 55.24
N ASP A 444 41.70 88.36 54.82
CA ASP A 444 42.23 87.94 53.49
C ASP A 444 41.28 87.03 52.67
N ARG A 445 39.97 87.24 52.79
CA ARG A 445 38.98 86.57 51.91
C ARG A 445 38.90 87.28 50.55
N PRO A 446 38.87 86.55 49.41
CA PRO A 446 38.61 87.15 48.10
C PRO A 446 37.27 87.90 48.10
N ALA A 447 37.21 89.04 47.42
CA ALA A 447 36.10 90.00 47.48
C ALA A 447 34.72 89.42 47.12
N SER A 448 34.67 88.27 46.43
CA SER A 448 33.42 87.57 46.11
C SER A 448 32.71 86.96 47.33
N VAL A 449 33.39 86.78 48.48
CA VAL A 449 32.81 86.20 49.71
C VAL A 449 32.48 87.28 50.77
N ARG A 450 33.13 88.46 50.72
CA ARG A 450 32.84 89.57 51.66
C ARG A 450 31.47 90.24 51.45
N ILE A 451 30.90 90.13 50.26
CA ILE A 451 29.62 90.82 49.92
C ILE A 451 28.41 90.14 50.60
N GLN A 452 28.55 88.93 51.17
CA GLN A 452 27.42 88.21 51.78
C GLN A 452 27.31 88.36 53.31
N SER A 453 28.30 88.97 53.99
CA SER A 453 28.32 89.00 55.46
C SER A 453 27.77 90.30 56.10
N GLU A 454 27.41 91.32 55.32
CA GLU A 454 26.85 92.61 55.82
C GLU A 454 25.51 93.00 55.16
N MET A 455 24.64 92.04 54.86
CA MET A 455 23.22 92.35 54.64
C MET A 455 22.37 91.77 55.76
N ASP A 456 21.76 92.72 56.47
CA ASP A 456 20.84 92.57 57.57
C ASP A 456 19.74 91.51 57.38
N LYS A 457 19.26 91.05 58.54
CA LYS A 457 18.04 90.26 58.71
C LYS A 457 16.89 90.91 57.92
N ILE A 458 16.54 90.29 56.80
CA ILE A 458 15.28 90.52 56.11
C ILE A 458 14.55 89.18 56.06
N ASP A 459 13.43 89.11 56.77
CA ASP A 459 12.40 88.10 56.59
C ASP A 459 11.99 88.05 55.12
N SER A 460 12.36 86.98 54.43
CA SER A 460 11.67 86.57 53.21
C SER A 460 11.87 85.08 52.97
N LYS A 461 10.75 84.40 52.77
CA LYS A 461 10.67 83.03 52.22
C LYS A 461 11.44 82.99 50.90
N ILE A 462 12.67 82.50 50.95
CA ILE A 462 13.43 82.12 49.75
C ILE A 462 13.96 80.72 50.01
N THR A 463 13.37 79.76 49.32
CA THR A 463 13.88 78.40 49.12
C THR A 463 15.35 78.48 48.73
N ARG A 464 16.25 78.16 49.66
CA ARG A 464 17.67 77.95 49.34
C ARG A 464 17.75 76.80 48.34
N PRO A 465 18.32 76.98 47.13
CA PRO A 465 18.58 75.86 46.26
C PRO A 465 19.63 74.97 46.93
N VAL A 466 19.23 73.74 47.23
CA VAL A 466 20.11 72.69 47.72
C VAL A 466 21.26 72.57 46.73
N THR A 467 22.47 72.86 47.18
CA THR A 467 23.66 72.64 46.35
C THR A 467 23.74 71.15 46.04
N CYS A 468 24.03 70.80 44.78
CA CYS A 468 23.97 69.42 44.27
C CYS A 468 24.80 68.41 45.09
N VAL A 469 25.74 68.88 45.91
CA VAL A 469 26.56 68.06 46.79
C VAL A 469 25.80 67.66 48.06
N GLU A 470 25.05 68.57 48.69
CA GLU A 470 24.26 68.27 49.90
C GLU A 470 23.07 67.37 49.59
N GLY A 471 22.43 67.57 48.42
CA GLY A 471 21.36 66.71 47.92
C GLY A 471 21.85 65.30 47.57
N ALA A 472 23.03 65.18 46.96
CA ALA A 472 23.62 63.88 46.64
C ALA A 472 24.09 63.13 47.89
N LEU A 473 24.65 63.83 48.89
CA LEU A 473 25.10 63.22 50.15
C LEU A 473 23.90 62.80 51.02
N CYS A 474 22.85 63.63 51.08
CA CYS A 474 21.61 63.26 51.75
C CYS A 474 20.91 62.08 51.06
N ASN A 475 20.86 62.04 49.72
CA ASN A 475 20.32 60.90 48.98
C ASN A 475 21.16 59.63 49.14
N ALA A 476 22.49 59.72 49.16
CA ALA A 476 23.36 58.58 49.39
C ALA A 476 23.20 58.01 50.81
N VAL A 477 23.17 58.88 51.83
CA VAL A 477 22.95 58.49 53.23
C VAL A 477 21.54 57.91 53.41
N MET A 478 20.52 58.50 52.78
CA MET A 478 19.15 57.99 52.82
C MET A 478 18.99 56.68 52.03
N HIS A 479 19.72 56.48 50.94
CA HIS A 479 19.76 55.23 50.19
C HIS A 479 20.44 54.13 51.01
N GLU A 480 21.58 54.40 51.63
CA GLU A 480 22.26 53.44 52.50
C GLU A 480 21.39 53.07 53.72
N LYS A 481 20.69 54.05 54.32
CA LYS A 481 19.74 53.82 55.42
C LYS A 481 18.52 53.00 54.95
N ARG A 482 18.00 53.23 53.73
CA ARG A 482 16.94 52.41 53.10
C ARG A 482 17.42 51.00 52.83
N MET A 483 18.62 50.81 52.28
CA MET A 483 19.18 49.47 52.00
C MET A 483 19.42 48.68 53.28
N LYS A 484 19.90 49.31 54.36
CA LYS A 484 20.02 48.69 55.69
C LYS A 484 18.65 48.33 56.26
N LEU A 485 17.64 49.19 56.12
CA LEU A 485 16.25 48.88 56.51
C LEU A 485 15.64 47.75 55.66
N GLN A 486 15.96 47.67 54.38
CA GLN A 486 15.45 46.66 53.46
C GLN A 486 16.11 45.30 53.70
N GLN A 487 17.41 45.26 54.00
CA GLN A 487 18.11 44.06 54.48
C GLN A 487 17.60 43.62 55.86
N LYS A 488 17.28 44.56 56.75
CA LYS A 488 16.67 44.24 58.05
C LYS A 488 15.26 43.67 57.87
N LYS A 489 14.44 44.26 57.00
CA LYS A 489 13.13 43.72 56.59
C LYS A 489 13.23 42.35 55.89
N GLN A 490 14.22 42.11 55.04
CA GLN A 490 14.44 40.81 54.39
C GLN A 490 14.96 39.74 55.36
N LYS A 491 15.62 40.14 56.47
CA LYS A 491 15.99 39.23 57.56
C LYS A 491 14.82 38.96 58.53
N GLU A 492 13.95 39.93 58.75
CA GLU A 492 12.76 39.81 59.61
C GLU A 492 11.58 39.11 58.90
N ILE A 493 11.47 39.27 57.58
CA ILE A 493 10.51 38.55 56.74
C ILE A 493 11.23 37.33 56.18
N GLY A 494 11.20 36.23 56.93
CA GLY A 494 11.68 34.92 56.49
C GLY A 494 11.17 34.59 55.09
N GLY A 495 12.06 34.03 54.26
CA GLY A 495 11.91 33.89 52.81
C GLY A 495 10.49 33.60 52.33
N ILE A 496 9.88 34.58 51.66
CA ILE A 496 8.65 34.37 50.92
C ILE A 496 8.99 33.52 49.70
N ARG A 497 8.69 32.23 49.84
CA ARG A 497 8.65 31.22 48.79
C ARG A 497 7.57 31.65 47.79
N ALA A 498 7.97 32.18 46.64
CA ALA A 498 7.04 32.44 45.56
C ALA A 498 6.47 31.10 45.05
N TYR A 499 5.16 30.93 45.15
CA TYR A 499 4.45 29.79 44.56
C TYR A 499 4.47 29.88 43.02
N PRO A 500 4.49 28.75 42.30
CA PRO A 500 4.47 28.74 40.84
C PRO A 500 3.10 29.20 40.33
N ARG A 501 3.09 30.12 39.36
CA ARG A 501 1.88 30.44 38.60
C ARG A 501 1.47 29.22 37.78
N VAL A 502 0.31 28.66 38.13
CA VAL A 502 -0.46 27.73 37.33
C VAL A 502 -0.96 28.48 36.09
N TYR A 503 -0.63 27.96 34.91
CA TYR A 503 -1.26 28.36 33.65
C TYR A 503 -2.70 27.86 33.63
N CYS A 504 -3.65 28.78 33.45
CA CYS A 504 -5.03 28.46 33.10
C CYS A 504 -5.37 29.18 31.80
N TRP A 505 -5.66 28.35 30.79
CA TRP A 505 -6.28 28.60 29.47
C TRP A 505 -5.59 29.56 28.50
#